data_AF-A0A4Q9UZC9-F1
#
_entry.id   AF-A0A4Q9UZC9-F1
#
_cell.length_a   1.000
_cell.length_b   1.000
_cell.length_c   1.000
_cell.angle_alpha   90.00
_cell.angle_beta   90.00
_cell.angle_gamma   90.00
#
_symmetry.space_group_name_H-M   'P 1'
#
loop_
_entity.id
_entity.type
_entity.pdbx_description
1 polymer ?
#
loop_
_entity_poly.entity_id
_entity_poly.type
_entity_poly.pdbx_seq_one_letter_code
_entity_poly.pdbx_strand_id
1 'polypeptide(L)'
;MDCEYFSAGVCRSCTHLETPYNEQLAAKFSTVRELIDAKVWLPAVASKQESFRNKVKLVVSGSIAQPKLGIADADLRNCPLPTTGIRLAIAPIAEFIRECVIQPYNPMTDTGVLKYVIITESTTGELMVRFVARRRGVQGILFKKYERLRELVPMLAVCTLNVQPERKAIIEGTEEILISEQSSLPMPIVVSDPAQEMTAGVQRLELELRPQSFFQTNTEMAEVLYARAAQWAQGAHSAWDLYCGVGGFALALAQAGVKNVVGVEVSDDAVAAGNEQAARSFPGVVSFVASDVDEWVRAQETTPEVVVVNPPRRGIGAKMAQWLEESEVPTVIYSSCNARGLAADLEKMPSYSVEQAQMLDMFPHTDHSETIALLKR
;
A
#
# COMPACT_ATOMS: atom_id res chain seq x y z
N MET A 1 5.68 -12.40 -19.46
CA MET A 1 4.71 -13.04 -18.53
C MET A 1 3.62 -13.64 -19.37
N ASP A 2 3.38 -14.95 -19.23
CA ASP A 2 2.26 -15.62 -19.89
C ASP A 2 1.05 -15.63 -18.95
N CYS A 3 -0.07 -15.06 -19.41
CA CYS A 3 -1.31 -14.98 -18.62
C CYS A 3 -2.48 -15.52 -19.43
N GLU A 4 -2.99 -16.69 -19.06
CA GLU A 4 -4.10 -17.36 -19.74
C GLU A 4 -5.35 -16.47 -19.84
N TYR A 5 -5.62 -15.65 -18.81
CA TYR A 5 -6.77 -14.77 -18.77
C TYR A 5 -6.68 -13.62 -19.77
N PHE A 6 -5.47 -13.11 -19.99
CA PHE A 6 -5.24 -12.05 -20.97
C PHE A 6 -5.37 -12.61 -22.39
N SER A 7 -4.73 -13.75 -22.66
CA SER A 7 -4.82 -14.44 -23.95
C SER A 7 -6.26 -14.83 -24.30
N ALA A 8 -7.05 -15.26 -23.31
CA ALA A 8 -8.46 -15.58 -23.48
C ALA A 8 -9.40 -14.36 -23.50
N GLY A 9 -8.89 -13.13 -23.30
CA GLY A 9 -9.70 -11.91 -23.23
C GLY A 9 -10.60 -11.79 -22.01
N VAL A 10 -10.43 -12.66 -21.00
CA VAL A 10 -11.20 -12.70 -19.76
C VAL A 10 -10.81 -11.55 -18.81
N CYS A 11 -9.54 -11.14 -18.84
CA CYS A 11 -9.03 -10.04 -18.04
C CYS A 11 -8.10 -9.13 -18.86
N ARG A 12 -8.32 -7.82 -18.80
CA ARG A 12 -7.51 -6.80 -19.49
C ARG A 12 -6.90 -5.78 -18.54
N SER A 13 -6.77 -6.12 -17.25
CA SER A 13 -6.17 -5.22 -16.25
C SER A 13 -4.68 -4.96 -16.49
N CYS A 14 -3.97 -5.87 -17.15
CA CYS A 14 -2.59 -5.69 -17.61
C CYS A 14 -2.60 -5.15 -19.05
N THR A 15 -2.81 -3.85 -19.22
CA THR A 15 -2.98 -3.20 -20.54
C THR A 15 -1.76 -3.33 -21.46
N HIS A 16 -0.57 -3.49 -20.90
CA HIS A 16 0.69 -3.55 -21.66
C HIS A 16 1.33 -4.93 -21.69
N LEU A 17 0.58 -6.01 -21.41
CA LEU A 17 1.17 -7.34 -21.28
C LEU A 17 1.96 -7.82 -22.51
N GLU A 18 1.51 -7.42 -23.70
CA GLU A 18 2.14 -7.78 -24.99
C GLU A 18 3.37 -6.91 -25.32
N THR A 19 3.54 -5.78 -24.64
CA THR A 19 4.67 -4.88 -24.84
C THR A 19 5.89 -5.40 -24.08
N PRO A 20 7.08 -5.52 -24.70
CA PRO A 20 8.31 -5.88 -24.01
C PRO A 20 8.56 -5.01 -22.79
N TYR A 21 8.95 -5.62 -21.67
CA TYR A 21 8.99 -4.91 -20.38
C TYR A 21 9.97 -3.71 -20.35
N ASN A 22 11.10 -3.82 -21.03
CA ASN A 22 12.05 -2.73 -21.20
C ASN A 22 11.43 -1.52 -21.94
N GLU A 23 10.55 -1.78 -22.91
CA GLU A 23 9.81 -0.73 -23.62
C GLU A 23 8.72 -0.11 -22.73
N GLN A 24 8.01 -0.93 -21.94
CA GLN A 24 7.06 -0.42 -20.94
C GLN A 24 7.75 0.56 -19.98
N LEU A 25 8.89 0.15 -19.41
CA LEU A 25 9.64 0.96 -18.45
C LEU A 25 10.14 2.26 -19.09
N ALA A 26 10.69 2.18 -20.31
CA ALA A 26 11.17 3.35 -21.05
C ALA A 26 10.02 4.33 -21.38
N ALA A 27 8.86 3.83 -21.79
CA ALA A 27 7.70 4.65 -22.11
C ALA A 27 7.13 5.37 -20.88
N LYS A 28 7.00 4.65 -19.75
CA LYS A 28 6.61 5.27 -18.47
C LYS A 28 7.60 6.36 -18.07
N PHE A 29 8.89 6.05 -18.14
CA PHE A 29 9.94 6.99 -17.76
C PHE A 29 9.93 8.25 -18.63
N SER A 30 9.77 8.11 -19.95
CA SER A 30 9.62 9.26 -20.87
C SER A 30 8.43 10.12 -20.47
N THR A 31 7.27 9.50 -20.23
CA THR A 31 6.03 10.21 -19.84
C THR A 31 6.20 11.00 -18.55
N VAL A 32 6.85 10.41 -17.53
CA VAL A 32 7.10 11.08 -16.26
C VAL A 32 8.09 12.25 -16.43
N ARG A 33 9.14 12.07 -17.24
CA ARG A 33 10.13 13.12 -17.51
C ARG A 33 9.59 14.33 -18.27
N GLU A 34 8.55 14.14 -19.07
CA GLU A 34 7.86 15.24 -19.75
C GLU A 34 7.02 16.10 -18.79
N LEU A 35 6.61 15.54 -17.64
CA LEU A 35 5.75 16.21 -16.67
C LEU A 35 6.52 16.88 -15.53
N ILE A 36 7.70 16.37 -15.19
CA ILE A 36 8.46 16.78 -14.01
C ILE A 36 9.83 17.30 -14.42
N ASP A 37 10.07 18.59 -14.18
CA ASP A 37 11.36 19.24 -14.44
C ASP A 37 12.33 19.04 -13.28
N ALA A 38 13.01 17.88 -13.28
CA ALA A 38 14.03 17.54 -12.29
C ALA A 38 15.44 17.82 -12.82
N LYS A 39 16.29 18.45 -11.99
CA LYS A 39 17.71 18.72 -12.32
C LYS A 39 18.48 17.42 -12.57
N VAL A 40 18.20 16.39 -11.77
CA VAL A 40 18.80 15.06 -11.91
C VAL A 40 17.72 13.99 -11.89
N TRP A 41 17.67 13.17 -12.94
CA TRP A 41 16.90 11.94 -12.96
C TRP A 41 17.78 10.76 -12.58
N LEU A 42 17.44 10.10 -11.48
CA LEU A 42 18.03 8.82 -11.12
C LEU A 42 17.52 7.72 -12.06
N PRO A 43 18.27 6.62 -12.24
CA PRO A 43 17.82 5.48 -13.04
C PRO A 43 16.45 4.97 -12.57
N ALA A 44 15.56 4.73 -13.53
CA ALA A 44 14.26 4.12 -13.27
C ALA A 44 14.43 2.73 -12.66
N VAL A 45 13.61 2.42 -11.66
CA VAL A 45 13.68 1.15 -10.94
C VAL A 45 12.69 0.17 -11.56
N ALA A 46 13.21 -0.87 -12.17
CA ALA A 46 12.45 -1.99 -12.70
C ALA A 46 11.90 -2.86 -11.57
N SER A 47 10.72 -3.45 -11.78
CA SER A 47 10.12 -4.41 -10.86
C SER A 47 10.08 -5.82 -11.47
N LYS A 48 9.85 -6.81 -10.60
CA LYS A 48 9.47 -8.16 -11.04
C LYS A 48 8.18 -8.09 -11.83
N GLN A 49 8.12 -8.81 -12.94
CA GLN A 49 6.95 -8.82 -13.82
C GLN A 49 5.82 -9.73 -13.31
N GLU A 50 6.11 -10.59 -12.34
CA GLU A 50 5.21 -11.59 -11.76
C GLU A 50 5.47 -11.68 -10.25
N SER A 51 4.50 -12.20 -9.49
CA SER A 51 4.66 -12.48 -8.05
C SER A 51 5.06 -11.28 -7.18
N PHE A 52 4.79 -10.04 -7.60
CA PHE A 52 5.16 -8.84 -6.85
C PHE A 52 4.01 -8.32 -5.96
N ARG A 53 2.76 -8.71 -6.25
CA ARG A 53 1.58 -8.10 -5.64
C ARG A 53 1.23 -8.76 -4.30
N ASN A 54 1.63 -8.14 -3.21
CA ASN A 54 1.42 -8.61 -1.84
C ASN A 54 -0.01 -8.42 -1.31
N LYS A 55 -0.91 -7.79 -2.07
CA LYS A 55 -2.29 -7.51 -1.67
C LYS A 55 -3.24 -7.59 -2.85
N VAL A 56 -4.28 -8.41 -2.71
CA VAL A 56 -5.37 -8.56 -3.68
C VAL A 56 -6.71 -8.24 -3.05
N LYS A 57 -7.62 -7.66 -3.84
CA LYS A 57 -9.02 -7.43 -3.49
C LYS A 57 -9.86 -8.16 -4.52
N LEU A 58 -10.35 -9.33 -4.14
CA LEU A 58 -11.05 -10.26 -5.04
C LEU A 58 -12.56 -10.12 -4.85
N VAL A 59 -13.28 -9.83 -5.92
CA VAL A 59 -14.74 -9.93 -5.97
C VAL A 59 -15.13 -11.38 -5.75
N VAL A 60 -16.11 -11.60 -4.86
CA VAL A 60 -16.74 -12.91 -4.66
C VAL A 60 -17.98 -12.97 -5.54
N SER A 61 -17.93 -13.80 -6.58
CA SER A 61 -19.00 -13.96 -7.56
C SER A 61 -19.32 -15.44 -7.79
N GLY A 62 -20.12 -15.75 -8.82
CA GLY A 62 -20.58 -17.11 -9.09
C GLY A 62 -21.74 -17.55 -8.20
N SER A 63 -21.70 -18.79 -7.73
CA SER A 63 -22.78 -19.39 -6.92
C SER A 63 -22.23 -19.96 -5.61
N ILE A 64 -23.13 -20.36 -4.70
CA ILE A 64 -22.74 -21.05 -3.47
C ILE A 64 -21.95 -22.34 -3.76
N ALA A 65 -22.36 -23.10 -4.79
CA ALA A 65 -21.70 -24.36 -5.16
C ALA A 65 -20.37 -24.15 -5.88
N GLN A 66 -20.22 -23.03 -6.58
CA GLN A 66 -19.04 -22.66 -7.36
C GLN A 66 -18.73 -21.17 -7.16
N PRO A 67 -18.17 -20.80 -6.00
CA PRO A 67 -17.73 -19.43 -5.77
C PRO A 67 -16.52 -19.12 -6.65
N LYS A 68 -16.52 -17.93 -7.24
CA LYS A 68 -15.42 -17.39 -8.05
C LYS A 68 -14.75 -16.26 -7.29
N LEU A 69 -13.44 -16.15 -7.43
CA LEU A 69 -12.63 -15.09 -6.81
C LEU A 69 -11.80 -14.39 -7.88
N GLY A 70 -12.09 -13.11 -8.13
CA GLY A 70 -11.38 -12.36 -9.16
C GLY A 70 -11.88 -10.93 -9.33
N ILE A 71 -12.13 -10.52 -10.57
CA ILE A 71 -12.61 -9.18 -10.91
C ILE A 71 -13.94 -9.34 -11.64
N ALA A 72 -14.97 -8.62 -11.19
CA ALA A 72 -16.34 -8.81 -11.66
C ALA A 72 -16.74 -10.31 -11.60
N ASP A 73 -17.20 -10.90 -12.70
CA ASP A 73 -17.55 -12.32 -12.81
C ASP A 73 -16.40 -13.22 -13.31
N ALA A 74 -15.24 -12.63 -13.61
CA ALA A 74 -14.06 -13.37 -14.02
C ALA A 74 -13.38 -14.00 -12.81
N ASP A 75 -13.06 -15.28 -12.94
CA ASP A 75 -12.41 -16.07 -11.91
C ASP A 75 -10.90 -16.08 -12.15
N LEU A 76 -10.14 -15.40 -11.28
CA LEU A 76 -8.73 -15.06 -11.52
C LEU A 76 -7.79 -15.74 -10.54
N ARG A 77 -8.12 -16.97 -10.14
CA ARG A 77 -7.40 -17.73 -9.10
C ARG A 77 -5.96 -18.07 -9.49
N ASN A 78 -5.67 -18.15 -10.79
CA ASN A 78 -4.33 -18.42 -11.32
C ASN A 78 -3.62 -17.13 -11.81
N CYS A 79 -4.07 -15.95 -11.38
CA CYS A 79 -3.40 -14.71 -11.78
C CYS A 79 -1.91 -14.78 -11.37
N PRO A 80 -0.96 -14.46 -12.27
CA PRO A 80 0.48 -14.57 -11.97
C PRO A 80 1.03 -13.40 -11.14
N LEU A 81 0.28 -12.28 -11.03
CA LEU A 81 0.74 -11.09 -10.33
C LEU A 81 0.85 -11.23 -8.80
N PRO A 82 -0.12 -11.84 -8.09
CA PRO A 82 -0.06 -11.97 -6.65
C PRO A 82 1.12 -12.82 -6.22
N THR A 83 1.65 -12.54 -5.03
CA THR A 83 2.71 -13.31 -4.38
C THR A 83 2.30 -14.78 -4.19
N THR A 84 3.29 -15.65 -4.00
CA THR A 84 3.09 -17.11 -3.96
C THR A 84 2.12 -17.53 -2.86
N GLY A 85 2.24 -16.99 -1.64
CA GLY A 85 1.33 -17.32 -0.54
C GLY A 85 -0.12 -16.95 -0.85
N ILE A 86 -0.36 -15.79 -1.47
CA ILE A 86 -1.68 -15.40 -1.95
C ILE A 86 -2.21 -16.42 -2.97
N ARG A 87 -1.44 -16.74 -4.03
CA ARG A 87 -1.89 -17.69 -5.07
C ARG A 87 -2.26 -19.05 -4.47
N LEU A 88 -1.47 -19.53 -3.52
CA LEU A 88 -1.74 -20.78 -2.81
C LEU A 88 -3.01 -20.72 -1.94
N ALA A 89 -3.38 -19.53 -1.42
CA ALA A 89 -4.52 -19.35 -0.55
C ALA A 89 -5.87 -19.14 -1.28
N ILE A 90 -5.87 -18.63 -2.52
CA ILE A 90 -7.12 -18.26 -3.19
C ILE A 90 -8.06 -19.48 -3.38
N ALA A 91 -7.54 -20.60 -3.88
CA ALA A 91 -8.37 -21.79 -4.11
C ALA A 91 -8.92 -22.41 -2.81
N PRO A 92 -8.10 -22.60 -1.75
CA PRO A 92 -8.61 -23.01 -0.43
C PRO A 92 -9.64 -22.06 0.17
N ILE A 93 -9.50 -20.73 0.00
CA ILE A 93 -10.50 -19.77 0.47
C ILE A 93 -11.82 -19.92 -0.30
N ALA A 94 -11.77 -20.13 -1.62
CA ALA A 94 -12.97 -20.41 -2.41
C ALA A 94 -13.66 -21.71 -1.94
N GLU A 95 -12.88 -22.74 -1.61
CA GLU A 95 -13.40 -23.97 -1.01
C GLU A 95 -14.06 -23.72 0.35
N PHE A 96 -13.42 -22.94 1.21
CA PHE A 96 -13.98 -22.55 2.50
C PHE A 96 -15.33 -21.82 2.36
N ILE A 97 -15.43 -20.85 1.43
CA ILE A 97 -16.67 -20.12 1.15
C ILE A 97 -17.80 -21.07 0.75
N ARG A 98 -17.48 -22.06 -0.09
CA ARG A 98 -18.41 -23.11 -0.52
C ARG A 98 -18.84 -23.99 0.67
N GLU A 99 -17.90 -24.47 1.49
CA GLU A 99 -18.19 -25.29 2.68
C GLU A 99 -19.08 -24.56 3.70
N CYS A 100 -18.86 -23.25 3.85
CA CYS A 100 -19.62 -22.38 4.74
C CYS A 100 -20.98 -21.95 4.17
N VAL A 101 -21.28 -22.28 2.91
CA VAL A 101 -22.54 -21.96 2.23
C VAL A 101 -22.78 -20.43 2.20
N ILE A 102 -21.71 -19.63 2.07
CA ILE A 102 -21.81 -18.17 2.10
C ILE A 102 -22.16 -17.68 0.70
N GLN A 103 -23.31 -17.02 0.56
CA GLN A 103 -23.79 -16.55 -0.74
C GLN A 103 -22.98 -15.35 -1.26
N PRO A 104 -22.39 -15.43 -2.47
CA PRO A 104 -21.81 -14.28 -3.17
C PRO A 104 -22.84 -13.15 -3.33
N TYR A 105 -22.41 -11.91 -3.13
CA TYR A 105 -23.28 -10.74 -3.28
C TYR A 105 -23.41 -10.34 -4.75
N ASN A 106 -24.64 -10.20 -5.21
CA ASN A 106 -24.95 -9.70 -6.54
C ASN A 106 -25.42 -8.23 -6.44
N PRO A 107 -24.63 -7.26 -6.95
CA PRO A 107 -24.98 -5.84 -6.87
C PRO A 107 -26.13 -5.44 -7.78
N MET A 108 -26.49 -6.25 -8.80
CA MET A 108 -27.61 -5.97 -9.70
C MET A 108 -28.96 -6.29 -9.04
N THR A 109 -29.04 -7.42 -8.33
CA THR A 109 -30.26 -7.89 -7.65
C THR A 109 -30.32 -7.51 -6.17
N ASP A 110 -29.22 -7.00 -5.60
CA ASP A 110 -29.05 -6.72 -4.17
C ASP A 110 -29.28 -7.95 -3.26
N THR A 111 -28.93 -9.14 -3.76
CA THR A 111 -29.06 -10.42 -3.04
C THR A 111 -27.70 -11.01 -2.68
N GLY A 112 -27.64 -11.86 -1.67
CA GLY A 112 -26.39 -12.43 -1.16
C GLY A 112 -25.72 -11.56 -0.11
N VAL A 113 -24.55 -12.00 0.38
CA VAL A 113 -23.93 -11.40 1.56
C VAL A 113 -22.43 -11.12 1.42
N LEU A 114 -21.65 -11.99 0.80
CA LEU A 114 -20.20 -11.84 0.73
C LEU A 114 -19.79 -11.12 -0.56
N LYS A 115 -19.15 -9.96 -0.41
CA LYS A 115 -18.80 -9.06 -1.52
C LYS A 115 -17.38 -9.27 -2.01
N TYR A 116 -16.43 -9.31 -1.09
CA TYR A 116 -15.01 -9.40 -1.41
C TYR A 116 -14.28 -10.32 -0.43
N VAL A 117 -13.15 -10.85 -0.90
CA VAL A 117 -12.06 -11.34 -0.05
C VAL A 117 -10.85 -10.47 -0.33
N ILE A 118 -10.26 -9.91 0.71
CA ILE A 118 -9.00 -9.17 0.63
C ILE A 118 -7.93 -10.04 1.28
N ILE A 119 -6.83 -10.29 0.56
CA ILE A 119 -5.71 -11.08 1.05
C ILE A 119 -4.47 -10.20 0.99
N THR A 120 -3.74 -10.11 2.10
CA THR A 120 -2.43 -9.47 2.18
C THR A 120 -1.42 -10.52 2.63
N GLU A 121 -0.25 -10.58 2.00
CA GLU A 121 0.87 -11.44 2.37
C GLU A 121 2.02 -10.59 2.91
N SER A 122 2.56 -11.02 4.05
CA SER A 122 3.78 -10.49 4.63
C SER A 122 5.01 -11.08 3.94
N THR A 123 6.16 -10.40 4.04
CA THR A 123 7.48 -10.96 3.70
C THR A 123 7.84 -12.20 4.53
N THR A 124 7.15 -12.46 5.66
CA THR A 124 7.28 -13.72 6.42
C THR A 124 6.55 -14.90 5.77
N GLY A 125 5.70 -14.65 4.78
CA GLY A 125 4.79 -15.62 4.17
C GLY A 125 3.45 -15.74 4.91
N GLU A 126 3.28 -15.07 6.06
CA GLU A 126 2.01 -15.03 6.77
C GLU A 126 0.96 -14.21 6.03
N LEU A 127 -0.31 -14.60 6.18
CA LEU A 127 -1.45 -14.00 5.50
C LEU A 127 -2.40 -13.31 6.45
N MET A 128 -2.87 -12.14 6.02
CA MET A 128 -4.10 -11.53 6.50
C MET A 128 -5.21 -11.78 5.49
N VAL A 129 -6.28 -12.46 5.89
CA VAL A 129 -7.48 -12.71 5.08
C VAL A 129 -8.67 -11.97 5.67
N ARG A 130 -9.25 -11.07 4.89
CA ARG A 130 -10.39 -10.23 5.31
C ARG A 130 -11.59 -10.53 4.44
N PHE A 131 -12.67 -10.99 5.04
CA PHE A 131 -13.94 -11.18 4.36
C PHE A 131 -14.72 -9.87 4.42
N VAL A 132 -15.21 -9.39 3.28
CA VAL A 132 -16.04 -8.18 3.25
C VAL A 132 -17.48 -8.56 2.94
N ALA A 133 -18.38 -8.31 3.88
CA ALA A 133 -19.77 -8.75 3.78
C ALA A 133 -20.78 -7.61 4.01
N ARG A 134 -21.97 -7.76 3.45
CA ARG A 134 -23.08 -6.81 3.62
C ARG A 134 -23.58 -6.71 5.06
N ARG A 135 -23.42 -7.76 5.86
CA ARG A 135 -24.06 -7.87 7.18
C ARG A 135 -23.13 -8.55 8.18
N ARG A 136 -23.19 -8.07 9.42
CA ARG A 136 -22.44 -8.60 10.57
C ARG A 136 -22.69 -10.08 10.86
N GLY A 137 -23.88 -10.60 10.56
CA GLY A 137 -24.27 -11.99 10.87
C GLY A 137 -23.34 -13.08 10.31
N VAL A 138 -22.54 -12.76 9.28
CA VAL A 138 -21.52 -13.67 8.73
C VAL A 138 -20.46 -14.05 9.78
N GLN A 139 -20.21 -13.21 10.77
CA GLN A 139 -19.21 -13.45 11.83
C GLN A 139 -19.43 -14.79 12.54
N GLY A 140 -20.69 -15.20 12.76
CA GLY A 140 -20.99 -16.44 13.47
C GLY A 140 -20.54 -17.69 12.72
N ILE A 141 -20.59 -17.64 11.38
CA ILE A 141 -20.07 -18.72 10.52
C ILE A 141 -18.54 -18.72 10.57
N LEU A 142 -17.92 -17.54 10.46
CA LEU A 142 -16.46 -17.40 10.47
C LEU A 142 -15.86 -17.86 11.79
N PHE A 143 -16.40 -17.45 12.94
CA PHE A 143 -15.95 -17.94 14.26
C PHE A 143 -16.09 -19.46 14.38
N LYS A 144 -17.25 -20.00 14.01
CA LYS A 144 -17.52 -21.45 14.11
C LYS A 144 -16.60 -22.29 13.21
N LYS A 145 -16.12 -21.72 12.10
CA LYS A 145 -15.35 -22.44 11.08
C LYS A 145 -13.90 -21.93 10.97
N TYR A 146 -13.45 -21.11 11.91
CA TYR A 146 -12.12 -20.50 11.86
C TYR A 146 -11.00 -21.56 11.79
N GLU A 147 -11.04 -22.59 12.63
CA GLU A 147 -10.05 -23.67 12.60
C GLU A 147 -10.02 -24.40 11.25
N ARG A 148 -11.19 -24.61 10.63
CA ARG A 148 -11.25 -25.19 9.28
C ARG A 148 -10.58 -24.29 8.24
N LEU A 149 -10.72 -22.97 8.37
CA LEU A 149 -10.01 -22.02 7.50
C LEU A 149 -8.49 -22.10 7.72
N ARG A 150 -8.02 -22.25 8.97
CA ARG A 150 -6.59 -22.42 9.28
C ARG A 150 -6.02 -23.72 8.73
N GLU A 151 -6.78 -24.81 8.74
CA GLU A 151 -6.36 -26.06 8.10
C GLU A 151 -6.19 -25.91 6.58
N LEU A 152 -7.12 -25.21 5.94
CA LEU A 152 -7.11 -24.94 4.50
C LEU A 152 -6.03 -23.93 4.09
N VAL A 153 -5.73 -22.98 4.98
CA VAL A 153 -4.75 -21.90 4.76
C VAL A 153 -3.79 -21.86 5.95
N PRO A 154 -2.77 -22.75 5.99
CA PRO A 154 -1.85 -22.83 7.13
C PRO A 154 -1.04 -21.56 7.41
N MET A 155 -0.90 -20.70 6.40
CA MET A 155 -0.22 -19.41 6.50
C MET A 155 -1.10 -18.29 7.09
N LEU A 156 -2.37 -18.57 7.41
CA LEU A 156 -3.29 -17.58 7.97
C LEU A 156 -2.86 -17.14 9.38
N ALA A 157 -2.48 -15.88 9.50
CA ALA A 157 -2.16 -15.23 10.78
C ALA A 157 -3.31 -14.34 11.26
N VAL A 158 -3.87 -13.51 10.37
CA VAL A 158 -4.94 -12.56 10.71
C VAL A 158 -6.19 -12.84 9.89
N CYS A 159 -7.34 -13.00 10.55
CA CYS A 159 -8.63 -13.17 9.91
C CYS A 159 -9.63 -12.16 10.45
N THR A 160 -10.33 -11.46 9.55
CA THR A 160 -11.35 -10.48 9.94
C THR A 160 -12.59 -10.53 9.05
N LEU A 161 -13.67 -9.93 9.55
CA LEU A 161 -14.87 -9.60 8.80
C LEU A 161 -15.05 -8.07 8.78
N ASN A 162 -14.99 -7.49 7.59
CA ASN A 162 -15.39 -6.12 7.34
C ASN A 162 -16.88 -6.05 6.97
N VAL A 163 -17.65 -5.18 7.62
CA VAL A 163 -19.08 -5.00 7.36
C VAL A 163 -19.31 -3.77 6.49
N GLN A 164 -19.71 -4.00 5.23
CA GLN A 164 -19.98 -2.96 4.24
C GLN A 164 -21.45 -3.08 3.76
N PRO A 165 -22.41 -2.45 4.47
CA PRO A 165 -23.84 -2.63 4.17
C PRO A 165 -24.30 -1.85 2.93
N GLU A 166 -23.58 -0.80 2.56
CA GLU A 166 -24.02 0.13 1.52
C GLU A 166 -23.87 -0.44 0.10
N ARG A 167 -24.77 -0.06 -0.80
CA ARG A 167 -24.66 -0.33 -2.25
C ARG A 167 -23.93 0.83 -2.93
N LYS A 168 -22.67 1.04 -2.57
CA LYS A 168 -21.79 2.07 -3.15
C LYS A 168 -20.54 1.42 -3.72
N ALA A 169 -19.84 2.14 -4.60
CA ALA A 169 -18.55 1.74 -5.16
C ALA A 169 -17.37 1.88 -4.16
N ILE A 170 -17.64 1.67 -2.86
CA ILE A 170 -16.61 1.54 -1.83
C ILE A 170 -16.42 0.06 -1.54
N ILE A 171 -15.16 -0.36 -1.38
CA ILE A 171 -14.85 -1.79 -1.20
C ILE A 171 -15.19 -2.22 0.22
N GLU A 172 -14.85 -1.39 1.21
CA GLU A 172 -14.83 -1.71 2.64
C GLU A 172 -15.77 -0.74 3.37
N GLY A 173 -16.38 -1.19 4.47
CA GLY A 173 -17.15 -0.38 5.41
C GLY A 173 -16.31 -0.02 6.64
N THR A 174 -16.94 0.64 7.61
CA THR A 174 -16.24 1.19 8.78
C THR A 174 -16.14 0.22 9.96
N GLU A 175 -16.94 -0.84 9.99
CA GLU A 175 -16.87 -1.85 11.06
C GLU A 175 -15.98 -3.01 10.61
N GLU A 176 -14.94 -3.29 11.38
CA GLU A 176 -14.05 -4.44 11.22
C GLU A 176 -14.13 -5.32 12.48
N ILE A 177 -14.35 -6.62 12.27
CA ILE A 177 -14.56 -7.59 13.34
C ILE A 177 -13.43 -8.61 13.28
N LEU A 178 -12.64 -8.66 14.33
CA LEU A 178 -11.53 -9.59 14.46
C LEU A 178 -12.05 -11.02 14.69
N ILE A 179 -11.62 -11.96 13.85
CA ILE A 179 -11.96 -13.39 13.94
C ILE A 179 -10.80 -14.20 14.55
N SER A 180 -9.56 -13.87 14.19
CA SER A 180 -8.33 -14.45 14.76
C SER A 180 -7.97 -13.83 16.11
N GLU A 181 -7.04 -14.43 16.85
CA GLU A 181 -6.48 -13.79 18.06
C GLU A 181 -5.52 -12.64 17.71
N GLN A 182 -4.70 -12.84 16.67
CA GLN A 182 -3.76 -11.84 16.20
C GLN A 182 -4.48 -10.74 15.42
N SER A 183 -4.21 -9.48 15.77
CA SER A 183 -4.88 -8.27 15.24
C SER A 183 -4.05 -7.46 14.25
N SER A 184 -2.76 -7.75 14.11
CA SER A 184 -1.86 -7.14 13.14
C SER A 184 -1.02 -8.19 12.42
N LEU A 185 -0.63 -7.89 11.18
CA LEU A 185 0.28 -8.71 10.38
C LEU A 185 1.66 -8.04 10.40
N PRO A 186 2.67 -8.65 11.05
CA PRO A 186 4.05 -8.15 10.99
C PRO A 186 4.56 -8.16 9.56
N MET A 187 5.19 -7.08 9.11
CA MET A 187 5.77 -6.91 7.78
C MET A 187 7.21 -6.42 7.93
N PRO A 188 8.18 -7.33 8.15
CA PRO A 188 9.58 -6.98 8.20
C PRO A 188 10.09 -6.66 6.80
N ILE A 189 10.62 -5.47 6.61
CA ILE A 189 11.17 -4.99 5.34
C ILE A 189 12.65 -4.64 5.47
N VAL A 190 13.34 -4.64 4.33
CA VAL A 190 14.75 -4.31 4.23
C VAL A 190 14.88 -2.94 3.58
N VAL A 191 15.20 -1.92 4.38
CA VAL A 191 15.47 -0.57 3.87
C VAL A 191 16.94 -0.51 3.47
N SER A 192 17.23 -0.91 2.23
CA SER A 192 18.58 -0.85 1.67
C SER A 192 18.58 -0.20 0.29
N ASP A 193 19.66 0.50 -0.05
CA ASP A 193 19.91 0.98 -1.41
C ASP A 193 20.07 -0.22 -2.35
N PRO A 194 19.31 -0.33 -3.46
CA PRO A 194 19.47 -1.39 -4.46
C PRO A 194 20.89 -1.50 -5.03
N ALA A 195 21.69 -0.43 -4.96
CA ALA A 195 23.07 -0.39 -5.44
C ALA A 195 24.10 -0.85 -4.39
N GLN A 196 23.71 -1.06 -3.12
CA GLN A 196 24.61 -1.57 -2.09
C GLN A 196 24.43 -3.09 -1.95
N GLU A 197 25.53 -3.83 -2.04
CA GLU A 197 25.52 -5.27 -1.77
C GLU A 197 24.97 -5.54 -0.37
N MET A 198 24.07 -6.52 -0.29
CA MET A 198 23.45 -6.97 0.96
C MET A 198 24.52 -7.57 1.88
N THR A 199 25.15 -6.75 2.72
CA THR A 199 26.10 -7.22 3.72
C THR A 199 25.37 -7.87 4.89
N ALA A 200 25.95 -8.92 5.48
CA ALA A 200 25.45 -9.49 6.73
C ALA A 200 25.35 -8.40 7.81
N GLY A 201 24.14 -8.08 8.27
CA GLY A 201 23.88 -7.03 9.26
C GLY A 201 22.86 -5.95 8.89
N VAL A 202 22.19 -6.03 7.72
CA VAL A 202 21.11 -5.07 7.39
C VAL A 202 20.00 -5.15 8.44
N GLN A 203 19.75 -4.05 9.14
CA GLN A 203 18.66 -3.96 10.10
C GLN A 203 17.32 -3.99 9.35
N ARG A 204 16.48 -4.96 9.70
CA ARG A 204 15.10 -5.01 9.22
C ARG A 204 14.28 -3.97 9.96
N LEU A 205 13.46 -3.26 9.21
CA LEU A 205 12.42 -2.40 9.74
C LEU A 205 11.16 -3.25 9.87
N GLU A 206 10.58 -3.33 11.06
CA GLU A 206 9.32 -4.06 11.25
C GLU A 206 8.16 -3.06 11.17
N LEU A 207 7.19 -3.34 10.28
CA LEU A 207 5.94 -2.61 10.16
C LEU A 207 4.80 -3.50 10.67
N GLU A 208 3.78 -2.89 11.28
CA GLU A 208 2.62 -3.60 11.80
C GLU A 208 1.38 -3.23 10.97
N LEU A 209 0.90 -4.18 10.15
CA LEU A 209 -0.26 -3.94 9.29
C LEU A 209 -1.51 -4.39 10.04
N ARG A 210 -2.34 -3.44 10.48
CA ARG A 210 -3.69 -3.74 10.95
C ARG A 210 -4.66 -3.86 9.76
N PRO A 211 -5.85 -4.46 9.96
CA PRO A 211 -6.91 -4.40 8.97
C PRO A 211 -7.14 -2.95 8.50
N GLN A 212 -7.53 -2.79 7.23
CA GLN A 212 -7.76 -1.49 6.57
C GLN A 212 -6.51 -0.60 6.39
N SER A 213 -5.38 -0.87 7.06
CA SER A 213 -4.15 -0.10 6.86
C SER A 213 -3.69 -0.11 5.39
N PHE A 214 -3.18 1.04 4.96
CA PHE A 214 -2.54 1.18 3.65
C PHE A 214 -1.08 0.73 3.73
N PHE A 215 -0.69 -0.13 2.80
CA PHE A 215 0.68 -0.50 2.52
C PHE A 215 0.84 -0.65 1.02
N GLN A 216 2.03 -0.36 0.51
CA GLN A 216 2.31 -0.47 -0.92
C GLN A 216 2.14 -1.92 -1.39
N THR A 217 1.47 -2.10 -2.52
CA THR A 217 1.13 -3.46 -2.97
C THR A 217 2.31 -4.24 -3.52
N ASN A 218 3.48 -3.62 -3.66
CA ASN A 218 4.71 -4.21 -4.14
C ASN A 218 5.81 -3.89 -3.13
N THR A 219 6.13 -4.88 -2.27
CA THR A 219 7.02 -4.68 -1.12
C THR A 219 8.43 -4.25 -1.57
N GLU A 220 8.96 -4.84 -2.63
CA GLU A 220 10.30 -4.51 -3.15
C GLU A 220 10.39 -3.05 -3.58
N MET A 221 9.37 -2.55 -4.28
CA MET A 221 9.36 -1.13 -4.68
C MET A 221 9.16 -0.20 -3.47
N ALA A 222 8.41 -0.63 -2.45
CA ALA A 222 8.25 0.10 -1.20
C ALA A 222 9.59 0.25 -0.45
N GLU A 223 10.37 -0.83 -0.37
CA GLU A 223 11.71 -0.83 0.22
C GLU A 223 12.63 0.18 -0.47
N VAL A 224 12.60 0.24 -1.81
CA VAL A 224 13.38 1.23 -2.57
C VAL A 224 12.91 2.66 -2.30
N LEU A 225 11.59 2.91 -2.22
CA LEU A 225 11.05 4.23 -1.86
C LEU A 225 11.57 4.69 -0.50
N TYR A 226 11.46 3.82 0.51
CA TYR A 226 11.87 4.12 1.87
C TYR A 226 13.38 4.35 1.96
N ALA A 227 14.18 3.52 1.28
CA ALA A 227 15.64 3.69 1.24
C ALA A 227 16.03 5.02 0.58
N ARG A 228 15.34 5.40 -0.50
CA ARG A 228 15.58 6.67 -1.20
C ARG A 228 15.25 7.87 -0.32
N ALA A 229 14.10 7.85 0.35
CA ALA A 229 13.71 8.92 1.27
C ALA A 229 14.68 9.03 2.45
N ALA A 230 15.07 7.90 3.04
CA ALA A 230 16.02 7.82 4.13
C ALA A 230 17.39 8.39 3.72
N GLN A 231 17.87 8.10 2.50
CA GLN A 231 19.10 8.67 1.97
C GLN A 231 19.01 10.20 1.82
N TRP A 232 17.91 10.71 1.29
CA TRP A 232 17.74 12.15 1.08
C TRP A 232 17.51 12.94 2.37
N ALA A 233 17.03 12.28 3.43
CA ALA A 233 16.86 12.87 4.76
C ALA A 233 18.13 12.78 5.64
N GLN A 234 19.24 12.21 5.14
CA GLN A 234 20.48 12.08 5.92
C GLN A 234 20.97 13.44 6.42
N GLY A 235 21.29 13.50 7.71
CA GLY A 235 21.75 14.72 8.38
C GLY A 235 20.63 15.60 8.93
N ALA A 236 19.37 15.32 8.63
CA ALA A 236 18.25 16.06 9.21
C ALA A 236 18.05 15.70 10.70
N HIS A 237 17.72 16.70 11.51
CA HIS A 237 17.36 16.50 12.91
C HIS A 237 15.89 16.18 13.12
N SER A 238 15.00 16.79 12.33
CA SER A 238 13.55 16.64 12.46
C SER A 238 12.87 16.36 11.12
N ALA A 239 11.86 15.47 11.14
CA ALA A 239 11.07 15.15 9.96
C ALA A 239 9.59 14.93 10.29
N TRP A 240 8.71 15.29 9.35
CA TRP A 240 7.31 14.86 9.38
C TRP A 240 7.01 13.92 8.22
N ASP A 241 6.29 12.83 8.49
CA ASP A 241 5.75 11.90 7.48
C ASP A 241 4.23 12.12 7.41
N LEU A 242 3.77 12.81 6.38
CA LEU A 242 2.37 13.18 6.22
C LEU A 242 1.66 12.14 5.33
N TYR A 243 0.45 11.74 5.74
CA TYR A 243 -0.28 10.61 5.16
C TYR A 243 0.49 9.29 5.36
N CYS A 244 1.05 9.09 6.56
CA CYS A 244 2.09 8.10 6.81
C CYS A 244 1.60 6.64 6.70
N GLY A 245 0.29 6.37 6.76
CA GLY A 245 -0.24 5.01 6.77
C GLY A 245 0.37 4.20 7.92
N VAL A 246 1.03 3.09 7.59
CA VAL A 246 1.75 2.24 8.57
C VAL A 246 3.11 2.79 9.02
N GLY A 247 3.49 4.01 8.61
CA GLY A 247 4.70 4.68 9.08
C GLY A 247 6.00 4.25 8.41
N GLY A 248 5.93 3.70 7.19
CA GLY A 248 7.10 3.18 6.48
C GLY A 248 8.20 4.22 6.25
N PHE A 249 7.84 5.44 5.83
CA PHE A 249 8.81 6.52 5.67
C PHE A 249 9.33 6.99 7.04
N ALA A 250 8.45 7.28 7.99
CA ALA A 250 8.84 7.75 9.33
C ALA A 250 9.89 6.84 9.99
N LEU A 251 9.63 5.54 9.99
CA LEU A 251 10.51 4.54 10.59
C LEU A 251 11.83 4.38 9.81
N ALA A 252 11.79 4.46 8.47
CA ALA A 252 13.01 4.45 7.64
C ALA A 252 13.89 5.70 7.86
N LEU A 253 13.28 6.88 8.03
CA LEU A 253 14.00 8.11 8.34
C LEU A 253 14.66 8.03 9.72
N ALA A 254 13.96 7.50 10.73
CA ALA A 254 14.53 7.25 12.05
C ALA A 254 15.70 6.26 12.00
N GLN A 255 15.58 5.18 11.20
CA GLN A 255 16.65 4.22 10.98
C GLN A 255 17.89 4.87 10.35
N ALA A 256 17.72 5.83 9.44
CA ALA A 256 18.81 6.62 8.87
C ALA A 256 19.37 7.71 9.80
N GLY A 257 18.84 7.84 11.01
CA GLY A 257 19.42 8.64 12.08
C GLY A 257 18.73 9.97 12.37
N VAL A 258 17.59 10.28 11.72
CA VAL A 258 16.76 11.45 12.07
C VAL A 258 16.28 11.32 13.52
N LYS A 259 16.36 12.42 14.30
CA LYS A 259 16.23 12.36 15.77
C LYS A 259 14.83 12.60 16.28
N ASN A 260 14.00 13.29 15.52
CA ASN A 260 12.61 13.55 15.87
C ASN A 260 11.73 13.39 14.62
N VAL A 261 10.95 12.32 14.56
CA VAL A 261 10.07 12.02 13.44
C VAL A 261 8.63 11.93 13.92
N VAL A 262 7.75 12.69 13.27
CA VAL A 262 6.31 12.65 13.54
C VAL A 262 5.57 12.15 12.30
N GLY A 263 4.87 11.02 12.42
CA GLY A 263 3.96 10.54 11.39
C GLY A 263 2.53 11.00 11.65
N VAL A 264 1.83 11.46 10.62
CA VAL A 264 0.43 11.91 10.73
C VAL A 264 -0.45 11.09 9.79
N GLU A 265 -1.47 10.47 10.36
CA GLU A 265 -2.41 9.59 9.68
C GLU A 265 -3.81 9.80 10.26
N VAL A 266 -4.86 9.63 9.46
CA VAL A 266 -6.26 9.81 9.92
C VAL A 266 -6.79 8.57 10.63
N SER A 267 -6.21 7.40 10.37
CA SER A 267 -6.59 6.14 10.99
C SER A 267 -6.03 5.97 12.41
N ASP A 268 -6.92 6.02 13.41
CA ASP A 268 -6.59 5.72 14.82
C ASP A 268 -5.90 4.36 14.99
N ASP A 269 -6.39 3.33 14.28
CA ASP A 269 -5.83 1.98 14.35
C ASP A 269 -4.40 1.91 13.81
N ALA A 270 -4.13 2.57 12.67
CA ALA A 270 -2.79 2.63 12.10
C ALA A 270 -1.82 3.38 13.03
N VAL A 271 -2.28 4.46 13.64
CA VAL A 271 -1.49 5.25 14.60
C VAL A 271 -1.19 4.47 15.88
N ALA A 272 -2.16 3.74 16.42
CA ALA A 272 -1.95 2.89 17.59
C ALA A 272 -0.90 1.79 17.31
N ALA A 273 -1.02 1.10 16.17
CA ALA A 273 -0.04 0.10 15.74
C ALA A 273 1.36 0.72 15.52
N GLY A 274 1.42 1.87 14.86
CA GLY A 274 2.65 2.61 14.61
C GLY A 274 3.34 3.03 15.91
N ASN A 275 2.60 3.51 16.90
CA ASN A 275 3.16 3.91 18.20
C ASN A 275 3.63 2.71 19.04
N GLU A 276 2.91 1.59 19.03
CA GLU A 276 3.37 0.33 19.64
C GLU A 276 4.71 -0.11 19.03
N GLN A 277 4.83 -0.01 17.71
CA GLN A 277 6.05 -0.34 16.99
C GLN A 277 7.19 0.65 17.25
N ALA A 278 6.91 1.95 17.19
CA ALA A 278 7.88 3.02 17.46
C ALA A 278 8.45 2.92 18.88
N ALA A 279 7.63 2.58 19.88
CA ALA A 279 8.09 2.40 21.25
C ALA A 279 9.10 1.24 21.39
N ARG A 280 9.01 0.21 20.54
CA ARG A 280 9.95 -0.93 20.52
C ARG A 280 11.23 -0.61 19.76
N SER A 281 11.11 0.00 18.58
CA SER A 281 12.25 0.17 17.66
C SER A 281 12.97 1.51 17.78
N PHE A 282 12.25 2.58 18.10
CA PHE A 282 12.76 3.95 18.09
C PHE A 282 12.19 4.78 19.26
N PRO A 283 12.37 4.32 20.52
CA PRO A 283 11.77 4.97 21.69
C PRO A 283 12.22 6.43 21.81
N GLY A 284 11.26 7.35 21.85
CA GLY A 284 11.50 8.78 21.97
C GLY A 284 11.99 9.47 20.68
N VAL A 285 12.11 8.74 19.57
CA VAL A 285 12.54 9.29 18.26
C VAL A 285 11.37 9.38 17.29
N VAL A 286 10.46 8.40 17.30
CA VAL A 286 9.29 8.36 16.40
C VAL A 286 8.02 8.44 17.23
N SER A 287 7.07 9.25 16.78
CA SER A 287 5.69 9.26 17.28
C SER A 287 4.69 9.40 16.13
N PHE A 288 3.52 8.80 16.30
CA PHE A 288 2.43 8.88 15.34
C PHE A 288 1.22 9.61 15.95
N VAL A 289 0.56 10.43 15.13
CA VAL A 289 -0.59 11.24 15.54
C VAL A 289 -1.78 10.94 14.64
N ALA A 290 -2.93 10.67 15.27
CA ALA A 290 -4.21 10.48 14.60
C ALA A 290 -4.87 11.84 14.35
N SER A 291 -4.80 12.34 13.12
CA SER A 291 -5.35 13.65 12.77
C SER A 291 -5.56 13.83 11.26
N ASP A 292 -6.41 14.78 10.90
CA ASP A 292 -6.41 15.32 9.54
C ASP A 292 -5.10 16.10 9.32
N VAL A 293 -4.40 15.77 8.23
CA VAL A 293 -3.08 16.34 7.95
C VAL A 293 -3.14 17.85 7.75
N ASP A 294 -4.18 18.39 7.09
CA ASP A 294 -4.32 19.84 6.86
C ASP A 294 -4.56 20.59 8.17
N GLU A 295 -5.38 20.03 9.07
CA GLU A 295 -5.63 20.60 10.40
C GLU A 295 -4.39 20.56 11.29
N TRP A 296 -3.70 19.41 11.30
CA TRP A 296 -2.56 19.19 12.18
C TRP A 296 -1.38 20.11 11.85
N VAL A 297 -1.00 20.25 10.56
CA VAL A 297 0.16 21.10 10.18
C VAL A 297 -0.07 22.58 10.50
N ARG A 298 -1.32 23.05 10.42
CA ARG A 298 -1.69 24.46 10.70
C ARG A 298 -1.75 24.77 12.18
N ALA A 299 -1.85 23.74 13.03
CA ALA A 299 -1.83 23.88 14.48
C ALA A 299 -0.40 23.93 15.06
N GLN A 300 0.63 23.69 14.25
CA GLN A 300 2.02 23.69 14.71
C GLN A 300 2.64 25.09 14.64
N GLU A 301 3.43 25.45 15.66
CA GLU A 301 4.17 26.71 15.70
C GLU A 301 5.54 26.63 15.00
N THR A 302 6.04 25.41 14.77
CA THR A 302 7.36 25.15 14.17
C THR A 302 7.25 24.14 13.04
N THR A 303 8.19 24.17 12.11
CA THR A 303 8.28 23.25 10.98
C THR A 303 9.50 22.34 11.11
N PRO A 304 9.48 21.13 10.53
CA PRO A 304 10.62 20.23 10.53
C PRO A 304 11.65 20.64 9.46
N GLU A 305 12.82 20.01 9.50
CA GLU A 305 13.82 20.16 8.43
C GLU A 305 13.43 19.37 7.17
N VAL A 306 12.66 18.29 7.33
CA VAL A 306 12.18 17.45 6.22
C VAL A 306 10.68 17.20 6.34
N VAL A 307 9.93 17.36 5.26
CA VAL A 307 8.56 16.84 5.15
C VAL A 307 8.53 15.75 4.08
N VAL A 308 8.06 14.56 4.43
CA VAL A 308 7.70 13.51 3.48
C VAL A 308 6.20 13.57 3.24
N VAL A 309 5.78 13.55 1.97
CA VAL A 309 4.36 13.42 1.60
C VAL A 309 4.16 12.20 0.72
N ASN A 310 3.18 11.37 1.06
CA ASN A 310 2.72 10.25 0.24
C ASN A 310 1.18 10.30 0.07
N PRO A 311 0.66 11.31 -0.64
CA PRO A 311 -0.77 11.57 -0.69
C PRO A 311 -1.55 10.51 -1.48
N PRO A 312 -2.89 10.51 -1.37
CA PRO A 312 -3.76 9.77 -2.29
C PRO A 312 -3.54 10.18 -3.75
N ARG A 313 -4.06 9.39 -4.72
CA ARG A 313 -3.93 9.63 -6.19
C ARG A 313 -4.24 11.05 -6.69
N ARG A 314 -5.02 11.83 -5.93
CA ARG A 314 -5.39 13.21 -6.24
C ARG A 314 -4.26 14.23 -5.95
N GLY A 315 -3.17 13.82 -5.29
CA GLY A 315 -2.11 14.72 -4.81
C GLY A 315 -2.39 15.29 -3.42
N ILE A 316 -1.51 16.18 -2.96
CA ILE A 316 -1.62 16.88 -1.67
C ILE A 316 -2.72 17.95 -1.69
N GLY A 317 -3.10 18.43 -2.87
CA GLY A 317 -4.16 19.42 -3.04
C GLY A 317 -3.72 20.85 -2.69
N ALA A 318 -4.58 21.82 -2.98
CA ALA A 318 -4.22 23.24 -2.93
C ALA A 318 -3.87 23.74 -1.52
N LYS A 319 -4.57 23.26 -0.49
CA LYS A 319 -4.37 23.71 0.90
C LYS A 319 -3.00 23.32 1.44
N MET A 320 -2.59 22.07 1.22
CA MET A 320 -1.30 21.56 1.66
C MET A 320 -0.15 22.13 0.82
N ALA A 321 -0.34 22.23 -0.51
CA ALA A 321 0.66 22.86 -1.38
C ALA A 321 0.93 24.33 -0.99
N GLN A 322 -0.13 25.09 -0.70
CA GLN A 322 0.00 26.46 -0.21
C GLN A 322 0.71 26.52 1.15
N TRP A 323 0.38 25.61 2.09
CA TRP A 323 1.06 25.56 3.38
C TRP A 323 2.56 25.28 3.22
N LEU A 324 2.95 24.32 2.37
CA LEU A 324 4.35 24.04 2.06
C LEU A 324 5.05 25.26 1.47
N GLU A 325 4.47 25.91 0.46
CA GLU A 325 5.01 27.12 -0.17
C GLU A 325 5.25 28.25 0.84
N GLU A 326 4.32 28.46 1.78
CA GLU A 326 4.41 29.49 2.83
C GLU A 326 5.30 29.08 4.02
N SER A 327 5.65 27.79 4.14
CA SER A 327 6.45 27.26 5.26
C SER A 327 7.94 27.55 5.14
N GLU A 328 8.68 27.37 6.24
CA GLU A 328 10.16 27.40 6.25
C GLU A 328 10.79 26.02 6.03
N VAL A 329 10.02 25.00 5.62
CA VAL A 329 10.53 23.63 5.41
C VAL A 329 11.58 23.65 4.29
N PRO A 330 12.86 23.33 4.55
CA PRO A 330 13.90 23.44 3.53
C PRO A 330 13.88 22.26 2.53
N THR A 331 13.40 21.09 2.96
CA THR A 331 13.39 19.87 2.15
C THR A 331 12.02 19.19 2.17
N VAL A 332 11.49 18.88 0.97
CA VAL A 332 10.28 18.06 0.83
C VAL A 332 10.61 16.81 0.01
N ILE A 333 10.25 15.64 0.51
CA ILE A 333 10.34 14.38 -0.22
C ILE A 333 8.91 14.00 -0.63
N TYR A 334 8.61 14.06 -1.92
CA TYR A 334 7.27 13.81 -2.43
C TYR A 334 7.24 12.45 -3.14
N SER A 335 6.51 11.48 -2.58
CA SER A 335 6.15 10.21 -3.26
C SER A 335 4.77 10.31 -3.89
N SER A 336 4.63 9.94 -5.16
CA SER A 336 3.35 10.00 -5.86
C SER A 336 3.16 8.84 -6.84
N CYS A 337 2.02 8.18 -6.76
CA CYS A 337 1.54 7.22 -7.76
C CYS A 337 0.93 7.88 -9.03
N ASN A 338 0.97 9.22 -9.11
CA ASN A 338 0.41 10.00 -10.20
C ASN A 338 1.29 11.23 -10.54
N ALA A 339 2.14 11.09 -11.54
CA ALA A 339 3.04 12.16 -11.99
C ALA A 339 2.31 13.45 -12.43
N ARG A 340 1.09 13.36 -12.98
CA ARG A 340 0.31 14.55 -13.35
C ARG A 340 -0.16 15.32 -12.12
N GLY A 341 -0.55 14.61 -11.06
CA GLY A 341 -0.92 15.21 -9.79
C GLY A 341 0.27 15.89 -9.12
N LEU A 342 1.43 15.22 -9.13
CA LEU A 342 2.69 15.78 -8.66
C LEU A 342 3.05 17.08 -9.41
N ALA A 343 3.02 17.07 -10.75
CA ALA A 343 3.30 18.26 -11.55
C ALA A 343 2.38 19.44 -11.21
N ALA A 344 1.07 19.18 -11.10
CA ALA A 344 0.07 20.20 -10.75
C ALA A 344 0.19 20.71 -9.30
N ASP A 345 0.81 19.95 -8.39
CA ASP A 345 1.13 20.43 -7.05
C ASP A 345 2.43 21.24 -7.03
N LEU A 346 3.45 20.85 -7.81
CA LEU A 346 4.69 21.61 -7.96
C LEU A 346 4.47 23.00 -8.55
N GLU A 347 3.53 23.17 -9.49
CA GLU A 347 3.14 24.48 -10.02
C GLU A 347 2.66 25.47 -8.94
N LYS A 348 2.16 24.96 -7.80
CA LYS A 348 1.68 25.76 -6.66
C LYS A 348 2.76 26.02 -5.62
N MET A 349 3.94 25.44 -5.79
CA MET A 349 5.07 25.52 -4.87
C MET A 349 6.32 26.06 -5.57
N PRO A 350 6.25 27.24 -6.23
CA PRO A 350 7.34 27.75 -7.07
C PRO A 350 8.63 28.06 -6.31
N SER A 351 8.59 28.16 -4.98
CA SER A 351 9.79 28.30 -4.16
C SER A 351 10.64 27.01 -4.14
N TYR A 352 10.04 25.85 -4.40
CA TYR A 352 10.76 24.58 -4.45
C TYR A 352 11.18 24.21 -5.87
N SER A 353 12.42 23.77 -6.01
CA SER A 353 12.93 23.14 -7.22
C SER A 353 13.12 21.62 -7.02
N VAL A 354 12.87 20.84 -8.08
CA VAL A 354 13.06 19.39 -8.05
C VAL A 354 14.54 19.08 -8.28
N GLU A 355 15.28 18.82 -7.20
CA GLU A 355 16.72 18.53 -7.27
C GLU A 355 16.99 17.15 -7.87
N GLN A 356 16.24 16.15 -7.40
CA GLN A 356 16.35 14.78 -7.85
C GLN A 356 14.98 14.15 -7.99
N ALA A 357 14.80 13.27 -8.97
CA ALA A 357 13.61 12.44 -9.09
C ALA A 357 13.98 11.02 -9.51
N GLN A 358 13.19 10.05 -9.05
CA GLN A 358 13.31 8.65 -9.43
C GLN A 358 11.93 8.07 -9.73
N MET A 359 11.79 7.41 -10.87
CA MET A 359 10.59 6.63 -11.19
C MET A 359 10.79 5.18 -10.74
N LEU A 360 9.77 4.62 -10.09
CA LEU A 360 9.72 3.21 -9.73
C LEU A 360 8.51 2.55 -10.39
N ASP A 361 8.73 1.40 -10.99
CA ASP A 361 7.64 0.64 -11.59
C ASP A 361 6.88 -0.19 -10.57
N MET A 362 6.05 0.47 -9.76
CA MET A 362 5.19 -0.16 -8.75
C MET A 362 4.20 -1.15 -9.36
N PHE A 363 3.79 -0.95 -10.62
CA PHE A 363 2.75 -1.70 -11.30
C PHE A 363 3.12 -2.06 -12.76
N PRO A 364 3.99 -3.07 -12.97
CA PRO A 364 4.28 -3.63 -14.28
C PRO A 364 3.03 -3.98 -15.08
N HIS A 365 3.11 -3.88 -16.40
CA HIS A 365 2.02 -4.15 -17.36
C HIS A 365 0.84 -3.18 -17.32
N THR A 366 0.96 -2.05 -16.62
CA THR A 366 -0.07 -0.98 -16.55
C THR A 366 0.55 0.38 -16.89
N ASP A 367 -0.26 1.44 -17.03
CA ASP A 367 0.24 2.81 -17.18
C ASP A 367 0.71 3.45 -15.87
N HIS A 368 0.47 2.80 -14.73
CA HIS A 368 0.81 3.37 -13.43
C HIS A 368 2.31 3.31 -13.17
N SER A 369 2.84 4.38 -12.59
CA SER A 369 4.21 4.53 -12.13
C SER A 369 4.22 5.27 -10.81
N GLU A 370 5.14 4.91 -9.93
CA GLU A 370 5.43 5.71 -8.74
C GLU A 370 6.59 6.66 -9.07
N THR A 371 6.54 7.88 -8.58
CA THR A 371 7.62 8.87 -8.70
C THR A 371 7.92 9.42 -7.32
N ILE A 372 9.19 9.36 -6.91
CA ILE A 372 9.68 10.02 -5.70
C ILE A 372 10.59 11.18 -6.10
N ALA A 373 10.35 12.35 -5.53
CA ALA A 373 11.05 13.59 -5.86
C ALA A 373 11.61 14.27 -4.60
N LEU A 374 12.85 14.71 -4.69
CA LEU A 374 13.51 15.56 -3.70
C LEU A 374 13.34 17.01 -4.12
N LEU A 375 12.62 17.77 -3.30
CA LEU A 375 12.37 19.18 -3.49
C LEU A 375 13.20 19.98 -2.49
N LYS A 376 13.85 21.04 -2.98
CA LYS A 376 14.56 22.02 -2.14
C LYS A 376 14.18 23.43 -2.51
N ARG A 377 14.10 24.28 -1.48
CA ARG A 377 13.86 25.71 -1.62
C ARG A 377 15.13 26.46 -2.03
#